data_AF-A0A536D3F5-F1
#
_entry.id   AF-A0A536D3F5-F1
#
_cell.length_a   1.000
_cell.length_b   1.000
_cell.length_c   1.000
_cell.angle_alpha   90.00
_cell.angle_beta   90.00
_cell.angle_gamma   90.00
#
_symmetry.space_group_name_H-M   'P 1'
#
loop_
_entity.id
_entity.type
_entity.pdbx_description
1 polymer ?
#
loop_
_entity_poly.entity_id
_entity_poly.type
_entity_poly.pdbx_seq_one_letter_code
_entity_poly.pdbx_strand_id
1 'polypeptide(L)'
;MRVGLGGVWVSTTNPGTLVRLDPGSGKVVATIPVGEEARFLALGSSAAWVMNQKEGTVSRVDPKSNRVVATIKVSAFAIDGGDIAASDRAVWVRVSDVLAAKIDPQSNKVIDRLGPRSGSGSVAIGQDSVWITAHDVTSLWRIPQP
;
A
#
# COMPACT_ATOMS: atom_id res chain seq x y z
N MET A 1 5.98 -8.83 -3.96
CA MET A 1 5.98 -8.50 -5.40
C MET A 1 4.57 -8.37 -5.94
N ARG A 2 4.39 -7.64 -7.05
CA ARG A 2 3.15 -7.54 -7.82
C ARG A 2 3.46 -7.50 -9.32
N VAL A 3 2.56 -7.97 -10.17
CA VAL A 3 2.67 -7.91 -11.63
C VAL A 3 1.55 -7.04 -12.17
N GLY A 4 1.88 -6.10 -13.05
CA GLY A 4 0.92 -5.15 -13.62
C GLY A 4 1.59 -3.84 -14.03
N LEU A 5 0.82 -2.92 -14.61
CA LEU A 5 1.34 -1.62 -15.09
C LEU A 5 2.57 -1.76 -16.02
N GLY A 6 2.64 -2.86 -16.79
CA GLY A 6 3.76 -3.18 -17.67
C GLY A 6 5.07 -3.53 -16.94
N GLY A 7 5.02 -4.12 -15.75
CA GLY A 7 6.21 -4.51 -15.01
C GLY A 7 5.96 -5.55 -13.92
N VAL A 8 7.06 -6.13 -13.43
CA VAL A 8 7.09 -6.82 -12.13
C VAL A 8 7.68 -5.87 -11.11
N TRP A 9 6.96 -5.66 -10.00
CA TRP A 9 7.28 -4.67 -8.98
C TRP A 9 7.64 -5.37 -7.67
N VAL A 10 8.78 -5.00 -7.09
CA VAL A 10 9.34 -5.61 -5.88
C VAL A 10 9.76 -4.52 -4.90
N SER A 11 9.15 -4.47 -3.73
CA SER A 11 9.62 -3.66 -2.61
C SER A 11 10.84 -4.30 -1.95
N THR A 12 11.80 -3.49 -1.53
CA THR A 12 12.99 -3.91 -0.79
C THR A 12 13.12 -3.05 0.46
N THR A 13 13.28 -3.70 1.62
CA THR A 13 13.13 -3.06 2.94
C THR A 13 14.29 -2.13 3.30
N ASN A 14 15.51 -2.50 2.94
CA ASN A 14 16.72 -1.71 3.21
C ASN A 14 17.60 -1.76 1.94
N PRO A 15 17.74 -0.65 1.20
CA PRO A 15 17.57 0.75 1.63
C PRO A 15 16.17 1.38 1.42
N GLY A 16 15.09 0.61 1.26
CA GLY A 16 13.75 1.18 1.03
C GLY A 16 13.55 1.58 -0.43
N THR A 17 13.47 0.60 -1.33
CA THR A 17 13.28 0.87 -2.77
C THR A 17 12.16 0.03 -3.36
N LEU A 18 11.53 0.57 -4.40
CA LEU A 18 10.68 -0.17 -5.33
C LEU A 18 11.48 -0.47 -6.59
N VAL A 19 11.74 -1.74 -6.83
CA VAL A 19 12.40 -2.23 -8.04
C VAL A 19 11.34 -2.62 -9.06
N ARG A 20 11.50 -2.16 -10.30
CA ARG A 20 10.72 -2.59 -11.44
C ARG A 20 11.57 -3.45 -12.36
N LEU A 21 11.06 -4.61 -12.73
CA LEU A 21 11.65 -5.52 -13.69
C LEU A 21 10.80 -5.57 -14.96
N ASP A 22 11.46 -5.78 -16.10
CA ASP A 22 10.80 -6.16 -17.34
C ASP A 22 10.29 -7.60 -17.22
N PRO A 23 9.00 -7.87 -17.47
CA PRO A 23 8.43 -9.19 -17.24
C PRO A 23 8.90 -10.25 -18.24
N GLY A 24 9.38 -9.86 -19.42
CA GLY A 24 9.86 -10.81 -20.44
C GLY A 24 11.29 -11.28 -20.20
N SER A 25 12.17 -10.36 -19.80
CA SER A 25 13.60 -10.62 -19.61
C SER A 25 14.04 -10.75 -18.15
N GLY A 26 13.21 -10.35 -17.19
CA GLY A 26 13.55 -10.30 -15.77
C GLY A 26 14.58 -9.24 -15.40
N LYS A 27 14.98 -8.36 -16.33
CA LYS A 27 15.99 -7.33 -16.09
C LYS A 27 15.42 -6.14 -15.32
N VAL A 28 16.24 -5.51 -14.46
CA VAL A 28 15.89 -4.27 -13.77
C VAL A 28 15.72 -3.14 -14.79
N VAL A 29 14.53 -2.55 -14.78
CA VAL A 29 14.16 -1.36 -15.56
C VAL A 29 14.37 -0.09 -14.72
N ALA A 30 14.05 -0.16 -13.44
CA ALA A 30 14.23 0.97 -12.52
C ALA A 30 14.40 0.51 -11.07
N THR A 31 15.21 1.25 -10.32
CA THR A 31 15.27 1.19 -8.85
C THR A 31 14.84 2.54 -8.32
N ILE A 32 13.72 2.58 -7.62
CA ILE A 32 13.02 3.81 -7.25
C ILE A 32 13.11 3.97 -5.74
N PRO A 33 13.79 5.00 -5.22
CA PRO A 33 13.78 5.30 -3.80
C PRO A 33 12.35 5.56 -3.31
N VAL A 34 11.95 4.90 -2.24
CA VAL A 34 10.70 5.15 -1.51
C VAL A 34 11.06 5.46 -0.05
N GLY A 35 10.16 5.21 0.90
CA GLY A 35 10.45 5.39 2.32
C GLY A 35 11.11 4.17 2.96
N GLU A 36 11.64 4.37 4.16
CA GLU A 36 12.29 3.32 4.94
C GLU A 36 11.36 2.17 5.31
N GLU A 37 11.92 0.96 5.36
CA GLU A 37 11.21 -0.29 5.63
C GLU A 37 10.00 -0.50 4.71
N ALA A 38 10.19 -0.22 3.42
CA ALA A 38 9.23 -0.57 2.38
C ALA A 38 9.00 -2.09 2.36
N ARG A 39 7.76 -2.52 2.61
CA ARG A 39 7.44 -3.96 2.75
C ARG A 39 6.30 -4.40 1.86
N PHE A 40 5.13 -3.81 2.02
CA PHE A 40 3.94 -4.17 1.26
C PHE A 40 3.71 -3.21 0.09
N LEU A 41 3.18 -3.74 -1.01
CA LEU A 41 2.82 -2.94 -2.17
C LEU A 41 1.53 -3.43 -2.82
N ALA A 42 0.81 -2.50 -3.44
CA ALA A 42 -0.36 -2.76 -4.27
C ALA A 42 -0.26 -1.98 -5.58
N LEU A 43 -0.88 -2.50 -6.63
CA LEU A 43 -1.04 -1.77 -7.89
C LEU A 43 -2.49 -1.31 -7.98
N GLY A 44 -2.69 0.00 -8.12
CA GLY A 44 -3.97 0.55 -8.57
C GLY A 44 -4.02 0.57 -10.10
N SER A 45 -5.07 1.18 -10.65
CA SER A 45 -5.25 1.30 -12.11
C SER A 45 -4.14 2.11 -12.80
N SER A 46 -3.52 3.06 -12.09
CA SER A 46 -2.56 4.00 -12.69
C SER A 46 -1.27 4.21 -11.89
N ALA A 47 -1.10 3.53 -10.75
CA ALA A 47 0.02 3.78 -9.85
C ALA A 47 0.39 2.54 -9.03
N ALA A 48 1.66 2.42 -8.68
CA ALA A 48 2.11 1.52 -7.64
C ALA A 48 2.10 2.26 -6.29
N TRP A 49 1.59 1.60 -5.25
CA TRP A 49 1.48 2.13 -3.89
C TRP A 49 2.35 1.28 -2.97
N VAL A 50 3.26 1.90 -2.24
CA VAL A 50 4.24 1.21 -1.40
C VAL A 50 4.09 1.68 0.03
N MET A 51 3.87 0.74 0.95
CA MET A 51 3.81 1.01 2.38
C MET A 51 5.23 1.05 2.95
N ASN A 52 5.58 2.20 3.54
CA ASN A 52 6.87 2.44 4.19
C ASN A 52 6.65 2.38 5.71
N GLN A 53 6.98 1.24 6.30
CA GLN A 53 6.53 0.90 7.65
C GLN A 53 7.14 1.80 8.72
N LYS A 54 8.45 2.02 8.69
CA LYS A 54 9.16 2.81 9.69
C LYS A 54 8.72 4.27 9.73
N GLU A 55 8.43 4.84 8.56
CA GLU A 55 7.98 6.22 8.43
C GLU A 55 6.48 6.41 8.69
N GLY A 56 5.68 5.33 8.65
CA GLY A 56 4.23 5.40 8.69
C GLY A 56 3.64 6.13 7.48
N THR A 57 4.26 5.97 6.30
CA THR A 57 3.87 6.62 5.05
C THR A 57 3.52 5.62 3.94
N VAL A 58 2.86 6.10 2.90
CA VAL A 58 2.67 5.40 1.64
C VAL A 58 3.23 6.23 0.49
N SER A 59 4.14 5.66 -0.30
CA SER A 59 4.62 6.26 -1.54
C SER A 59 3.74 5.87 -2.71
N ARG A 60 3.31 6.85 -3.51
CA ARG A 60 2.66 6.65 -4.81
C ARG A 60 3.70 6.82 -5.91
N VAL A 61 3.88 5.79 -6.73
CA VAL A 61 4.84 5.76 -7.83
C VAL A 61 4.08 5.75 -9.16
N ASP A 62 4.44 6.67 -10.05
CA ASP A 62 3.96 6.68 -11.43
C ASP A 62 4.74 5.65 -12.27
N PRO A 63 4.07 4.65 -12.85
CA PRO A 63 4.72 3.63 -13.67
C PRO A 63 5.22 4.15 -15.01
N LYS A 64 4.80 5.33 -15.48
CA LYS A 64 5.30 5.89 -16.75
C LYS A 64 6.67 6.54 -16.55
N SER A 65 6.82 7.35 -15.50
CA SER A 65 8.06 8.05 -15.19
C SER A 65 9.00 7.29 -14.24
N ASN A 66 8.54 6.22 -13.58
CA ASN A 66 9.24 5.51 -12.51
C ASN A 66 9.68 6.46 -11.38
N ARG A 67 8.80 7.40 -11.00
CA ARG A 67 9.07 8.39 -9.94
C ARG A 67 8.00 8.34 -8.87
N VAL A 68 8.40 8.62 -7.63
CA VAL A 68 7.46 8.93 -6.55
C VAL A 68 6.79 10.27 -6.87
N VAL A 69 5.46 10.26 -6.97
CA VAL A 69 4.65 11.45 -7.26
C VAL A 69 3.89 11.96 -6.04
N ALA A 70 3.83 11.15 -4.96
CA ALA A 70 3.33 11.57 -3.65
C ALA A 70 3.88 10.67 -2.54
N THR A 71 4.08 11.24 -1.35
CA THR A 71 4.32 10.53 -0.10
C THR A 71 3.25 10.95 0.90
N ILE A 72 2.49 9.99 1.42
CA ILE A 72 1.26 10.23 2.18
C ILE A 72 1.44 9.70 3.59
N LYS A 73 1.32 10.55 4.61
CA LYS A 73 1.37 10.14 6.02
C LYS A 73 0.08 9.43 6.39
N VAL A 74 0.15 8.15 6.75
CA VAL A 74 -1.02 7.31 7.07
C VAL A 74 -1.10 6.93 8.55
N SER A 75 0.00 7.03 9.29
CA SER A 75 0.05 6.77 10.74
C SER A 75 0.95 7.82 11.37
N ALA A 76 0.68 8.25 12.61
CA ALA A 76 1.62 9.10 13.35
C ALA A 76 2.90 8.34 13.75
N PHE A 77 2.80 7.01 13.86
CA PHE A 77 3.85 6.10 14.31
C PHE A 77 4.33 5.18 13.19
N ALA A 78 5.39 4.42 13.46
CA ALA A 78 5.74 3.27 12.63
C ALA A 78 4.58 2.27 12.56
N ILE A 79 4.53 1.50 11.48
CA ILE A 79 3.53 0.45 11.22
C ILE A 79 4.21 -0.89 11.46
N ASP A 80 3.73 -1.68 12.42
CA ASP A 80 4.42 -2.90 12.87
C ASP A 80 4.20 -4.10 11.92
N GLY A 81 3.15 -4.04 11.11
CA GLY A 81 2.73 -5.10 10.21
C GLY A 81 1.52 -4.69 9.40
N GLY A 82 1.11 -5.51 8.43
CA GLY A 82 -0.11 -5.22 7.68
C GLY A 82 -0.09 -5.69 6.25
N ASP A 83 -0.93 -5.03 5.46
CA ASP A 83 -1.02 -5.18 4.01
C ASP A 83 -1.60 -3.88 3.44
N ILE A 84 -1.51 -3.74 2.11
CA ILE A 84 -2.08 -2.63 1.36
C ILE A 84 -2.86 -3.18 0.16
N ALA A 85 -4.04 -2.61 -0.09
CA ALA A 85 -4.85 -2.92 -1.26
C ALA A 85 -5.23 -1.62 -1.98
N ALA A 86 -5.24 -1.64 -3.31
CA ALA A 86 -5.50 -0.46 -4.12
C ALA A 86 -6.54 -0.76 -5.20
N SER A 87 -7.38 0.23 -5.46
CA SER A 87 -8.34 0.32 -6.56
C SER A 87 -8.31 1.72 -7.16
N ASP A 88 -9.13 1.97 -8.17
CA ASP A 88 -9.41 3.31 -8.70
C ASP A 88 -10.18 4.22 -7.71
N ARG A 89 -10.89 3.63 -6.74
CA ARG A 89 -11.72 4.36 -5.77
C ARG A 89 -11.03 4.62 -4.43
N ALA A 90 -10.16 3.72 -4.02
CA ALA A 90 -9.55 3.77 -2.70
C ALA A 90 -8.25 2.97 -2.64
N VAL A 91 -7.32 3.45 -1.80
CA VAL A 91 -6.21 2.66 -1.30
C VAL A 91 -6.42 2.43 0.19
N TRP A 92 -6.47 1.17 0.60
CA TRP A 92 -6.64 0.75 1.98
C TRP A 92 -5.31 0.29 2.53
N VAL A 93 -4.95 0.83 3.69
CA VAL A 93 -3.65 0.63 4.32
C VAL A 93 -3.88 0.16 5.74
N ARG A 94 -3.34 -1.02 6.07
CA ARG A 94 -3.23 -1.46 7.46
C ARG A 94 -2.23 -0.57 8.20
N VAL A 95 -2.63 -0.08 9.37
CA VAL A 95 -1.82 0.78 10.24
C VAL A 95 -1.88 0.25 11.68
N SER A 96 -1.01 0.72 12.58
CA SER A 96 -0.93 0.23 13.98
C SER A 96 -1.74 1.05 14.99
N ASP A 97 -2.18 2.26 14.63
CA ASP A 97 -2.92 3.18 15.50
C ASP A 97 -4.44 2.96 15.44
N VAL A 98 -4.96 2.48 14.32
CA VAL A 98 -6.35 2.05 14.07
C VAL A 98 -6.37 0.81 13.17
N LEU A 99 -7.54 0.28 12.81
CA LEU A 99 -7.65 -0.89 11.93
C LEU A 99 -7.11 -0.60 10.53
N ALA A 100 -7.53 0.51 9.92
CA ALA A 100 -7.05 0.87 8.58
C ALA A 100 -7.21 2.37 8.31
N ALA A 101 -6.32 2.90 7.47
CA ALA A 101 -6.47 4.19 6.82
C ALA A 101 -6.96 4.00 5.39
N LYS A 102 -7.87 4.87 4.94
CA LYS A 102 -8.34 4.96 3.56
C LYS A 102 -7.77 6.20 2.89
N ILE A 103 -7.10 6.01 1.77
CA ILE A 103 -6.58 7.09 0.93
C ILE A 103 -7.47 7.22 -0.32
N ASP A 104 -7.82 8.45 -0.66
CA ASP A 104 -8.37 8.85 -1.96
C ASP A 104 -7.22 8.88 -3.00
N PRO A 105 -7.22 8.01 -4.02
CA PRO A 105 -6.16 7.95 -5.02
C PRO A 105 -6.19 9.12 -6.03
N GLN A 106 -7.29 9.85 -6.15
CA GLN A 106 -7.38 11.06 -6.97
C GLN A 106 -6.68 12.22 -6.26
N SER A 107 -6.92 12.39 -4.96
CA SER A 107 -6.41 13.55 -4.21
C SER A 107 -5.15 13.28 -3.38
N ASN A 108 -4.72 12.02 -3.23
CA ASN A 108 -3.65 11.58 -2.33
C ASN A 108 -3.88 11.95 -0.85
N LYS A 109 -5.14 12.02 -0.41
CA LYS A 109 -5.49 12.38 0.98
C LYS A 109 -5.99 11.16 1.73
N VAL A 110 -5.63 11.05 3.00
CA VAL A 110 -6.32 10.14 3.93
C VAL A 110 -7.71 10.73 4.16
N ILE A 111 -8.75 9.98 3.79
CA ILE A 111 -10.16 10.41 3.87
C ILE A 111 -10.96 9.67 4.93
N ASP A 112 -10.42 8.57 5.46
CA ASP A 112 -11.07 7.81 6.52
C ASP A 112 -10.06 7.01 7.35
N ARG A 113 -10.46 6.70 8.59
CA ARG A 113 -9.72 5.89 9.56
C ARG A 113 -10.71 5.02 10.31
N LEU A 114 -10.56 3.71 10.19
CA LEU A 114 -11.55 2.75 10.66
C LEU A 114 -11.07 1.96 11.87
N GLY A 115 -12.04 1.58 12.69
CA GLY A 115 -11.93 0.49 13.67
C GLY A 115 -11.00 0.76 14.87
N PRO A 116 -10.97 -0.20 15.82
CA PRO A 116 -10.10 -0.10 16.97
C PRO A 116 -8.63 -0.24 16.59
N ARG A 117 -7.74 0.14 17.50
CA ARG A 117 -6.30 -0.06 17.37
C ARG A 117 -6.00 -1.55 17.14
N SER A 118 -5.21 -1.84 16.11
CA SER A 118 -4.84 -3.21 15.73
C SER A 118 -3.58 -3.16 14.87
N GLY A 119 -2.55 -3.92 15.22
CA GLY A 119 -1.20 -3.83 14.64
C GLY A 119 -0.90 -4.75 13.46
N SER A 120 -1.72 -5.78 13.21
CA SER A 120 -1.40 -6.80 12.20
C SER A 120 -2.64 -7.42 11.57
N GLY A 121 -2.61 -7.63 10.26
CA GLY A 121 -3.78 -8.00 9.47
C GLY A 121 -3.53 -7.93 7.97
N SER A 122 -4.47 -8.42 7.17
CA SER A 122 -4.50 -8.20 5.72
C SER A 122 -5.76 -7.43 5.30
N VAL A 123 -5.73 -6.82 4.12
CA VAL A 123 -6.85 -6.13 3.51
C VAL A 123 -7.01 -6.56 2.06
N ALA A 124 -8.26 -6.86 1.67
CA ALA A 124 -8.62 -7.19 0.30
C ALA A 124 -9.83 -6.36 -0.14
N ILE A 125 -9.80 -5.89 -1.39
CA ILE A 125 -10.90 -5.18 -2.02
C ILE A 125 -11.65 -6.18 -2.91
N GLY A 126 -12.91 -6.44 -2.58
CA GLY A 126 -13.87 -7.12 -3.43
C GLY A 126 -14.71 -6.12 -4.24
N GLN A 127 -15.65 -6.65 -5.02
CA GLN A 127 -16.49 -5.82 -5.90
C GLN A 127 -17.43 -4.87 -5.14
N ASP A 128 -17.97 -5.32 -4.01
CA ASP A 128 -19.00 -4.64 -3.21
C ASP A 128 -18.53 -4.34 -1.78
N SER A 129 -17.33 -4.78 -1.40
CA SER A 129 -16.88 -4.74 -0.02
C SER A 129 -15.37 -4.82 0.11
N VAL A 130 -14.86 -4.20 1.17
CA VAL A 130 -13.48 -4.38 1.63
C VAL A 130 -13.51 -5.34 2.80
N TRP A 131 -12.62 -6.32 2.76
CA TRP A 131 -12.45 -7.31 3.81
C TRP A 131 -11.15 -7.05 4.51
N ILE A 132 -11.20 -6.88 5.83
CA ILE A 132 -10.03 -6.61 6.65
C ILE A 132 -9.96 -7.67 7.73
N THR A 133 -8.83 -8.36 7.84
CA THR A 133 -8.54 -9.25 8.97
C THR A 133 -7.66 -8.51 9.97
N ALA A 134 -7.79 -8.88 11.24
CA ALA A 134 -6.85 -8.50 12.28
C ALA A 134 -6.59 -9.72 13.17
N HIS A 135 -5.36 -10.21 13.14
CA HIS A 135 -5.01 -11.46 13.83
C HIS A 135 -4.84 -11.25 15.34
N ASP A 136 -4.41 -10.05 15.73
CA ASP A 136 -4.16 -9.64 17.11
C ASP A 136 -5.44 -9.51 17.94
N VAL A 137 -6.55 -9.19 17.30
CA VAL A 137 -7.88 -9.13 17.92
C VAL A 137 -8.85 -10.16 17.34
N THR A 138 -8.31 -11.19 16.67
CA THR A 138 -9.03 -12.37 16.13
C THR A 138 -10.36 -12.03 15.44
N SER A 139 -10.32 -11.06 14.52
CA SER A 139 -11.55 -10.48 13.96
C SER A 139 -11.45 -10.24 12.45
N LEU A 140 -12.61 -10.21 11.79
CA LEU A 140 -12.81 -9.88 10.38
C LEU A 140 -13.85 -8.76 10.28
N TRP A 141 -13.56 -7.75 9.48
CA TRP A 141 -14.50 -6.68 9.13
C TRP A 141 -14.84 -6.77 7.65
N ARG A 142 -16.13 -6.60 7.35
CA ARG A 142 -16.63 -6.33 6.01
C ARG A 142 -17.11 -4.88 5.97
N ILE A 143 -16.50 -4.08 5.11
CA ILE A 143 -16.86 -2.68 4.90
C ILE A 143 -17.54 -2.58 3.53
N PRO A 144 -18.85 -2.34 3.47
CA PRO A 144 -19.56 -2.18 2.20
C PRO A 144 -18.98 -1.03 1.38
N GLN A 145 -18.93 -1.20 0.06
CA GLN A 145 -18.62 -0.15 -0.90
C GLN A 145 -19.86 0.13 -1.77
N PRO A 146 -20.11 1.40 -2.12
CA PRO A 146 -21.15 1.76 -3.09
C PRO A 146 -20.82 1.32 -4.52
#